data_AF-A0A1F3TX02-F1
#
_entry.id   AF-A0A1F3TX02-F1
#
_cell.length_a   1.000
_cell.length_b   1.000
_cell.length_c   1.000
_cell.angle_alpha   90.00
_cell.angle_beta   90.00
_cell.angle_gamma   90.00
#
_symmetry.space_group_name_H-M   'P 1'
#
loop_
_entity.id
_entity.type
_entity.pdbx_description
1 polymer ?
#
loop_
_entity_poly.entity_id
_entity_poly.type
_entity_poly.pdbx_seq_one_letter_code
_entity_poly.pdbx_strand_id
1 'polypeptide(L)'
;MIPILRIGSLQIPTFFLVISLSLSALLVFLSYRVDQFRRDRQIAFNLALILMIGGFIGGRLLHVFYEEWLYYAADPKLILYFWNGGFVYYGGFLVAWPTAWIYCRIKKISFSDWANFFTPLISLSHALGRIGCILTGCCFGQFCELPWSVAGRHPTAWYLAIGELIIFAVLMFLEKKSREHKKVAIPELLFFKWLFLHALLRYIVEFYRDDFRGRSVPIFGLGSISISQALCLLLMLISLGAFFRKKLPRR
;
A
#
# COMPACT_ATOMS: atom_id res chain seq x y z
N MET A 1 5.37 -9.68 -20.93
CA MET A 1 4.46 -9.97 -19.80
C MET A 1 4.08 -11.43 -19.89
N ILE A 2 4.28 -12.20 -18.81
CA ILE A 2 4.02 -13.66 -18.80
C ILE A 2 2.91 -13.87 -17.77
N PRO A 3 1.63 -13.91 -18.16
CA PRO A 3 0.52 -13.98 -17.21
C PRO A 3 0.38 -15.36 -16.55
N ILE A 4 0.85 -16.42 -17.23
CA ILE A 4 0.78 -17.81 -16.77
C ILE A 4 2.15 -18.45 -16.98
N LEU A 5 2.70 -19.01 -15.92
CA LEU A 5 3.91 -19.80 -15.91
C LEU A 5 3.51 -21.28 -16.05
N ARG A 6 3.92 -21.91 -17.15
CA ARG A 6 3.62 -23.32 -17.43
C ARG A 6 4.79 -24.18 -16.98
N ILE A 7 4.58 -25.04 -15.98
CA ILE A 7 5.55 -26.03 -15.51
C ILE A 7 4.93 -27.41 -15.76
N GLY A 8 5.29 -28.03 -16.89
CA GLY A 8 4.63 -29.27 -17.34
C GLY A 8 3.13 -29.04 -17.59
N SER A 9 2.27 -29.81 -16.93
CA SER A 9 0.81 -29.65 -16.96
C SER A 9 0.28 -28.57 -16.03
N LEU A 10 1.11 -28.04 -15.13
CA LEU A 10 0.71 -27.06 -14.12
C LEU A 10 0.72 -25.64 -14.71
N GLN A 11 -0.41 -24.95 -14.61
CA GLN A 11 -0.55 -23.54 -15.01
C GLN A 11 -0.59 -22.68 -13.75
N ILE A 12 0.48 -21.95 -13.47
CA ILE A 12 0.57 -21.04 -12.33
C ILE A 12 0.36 -19.61 -12.82
N PRO A 13 -0.68 -18.90 -12.39
CA PRO A 13 -0.79 -17.47 -12.65
C PRO A 13 0.40 -16.73 -12.04
N THR A 14 1.17 -16.03 -12.86
CA THR A 14 2.41 -15.36 -12.43
C THR A 14 2.14 -14.33 -11.35
N PHE A 15 0.94 -13.74 -11.32
CA PHE A 15 0.50 -12.83 -10.27
C PHE A 15 0.55 -13.47 -8.87
N PHE A 16 0.08 -14.71 -8.72
CA PHE A 16 0.13 -15.40 -7.42
C PHE A 16 1.57 -15.70 -7.01
N LEU A 17 2.40 -16.14 -7.96
CA LEU A 17 3.82 -16.36 -7.69
C LEU A 17 4.51 -15.08 -7.20
N VAL A 18 4.27 -13.94 -7.87
CA VAL A 18 4.90 -12.66 -7.49
C VAL A 18 4.40 -12.17 -6.14
N ILE A 19 3.10 -12.28 -5.85
CA ILE A 19 2.56 -11.93 -4.53
C ILE A 19 3.15 -12.82 -3.44
N SER A 20 3.22 -14.13 -3.65
CA SER A 20 3.80 -15.06 -2.68
C SER A 20 5.26 -14.73 -2.41
N LEU A 21 6.08 -14.53 -3.46
CA LEU A 21 7.48 -14.14 -3.31
C LEU A 21 7.63 -12.79 -2.60
N SER A 22 6.79 -11.82 -2.93
CA SER A 22 6.79 -10.50 -2.30
C SER A 22 6.46 -10.60 -0.82
N LEU A 23 5.44 -11.39 -0.46
CA LEU A 23 5.06 -11.63 0.92
C LEU A 23 6.18 -12.35 1.69
N SER A 24 6.79 -13.38 1.10
CA SER A 24 7.92 -14.08 1.72
C SER A 24 9.09 -13.12 1.97
N ALA A 25 9.45 -12.28 1.00
CA ALA A 25 10.49 -11.27 1.16
C ALA A 25 10.16 -10.27 2.27
N LEU A 26 8.91 -9.83 2.36
CA LEU A 26 8.44 -8.92 3.42
C LEU A 26 8.47 -9.58 4.80
N LEU A 27 8.12 -10.87 4.91
CA LEU A 27 8.18 -11.61 6.18
C LEU A 27 9.62 -11.88 6.64
N VAL A 28 10.53 -12.18 5.71
CA VAL A 28 11.97 -12.29 6.01
C VAL A 28 12.50 -10.94 6.50
N PHE A 29 12.14 -9.86 5.80
CA PHE A 29 12.51 -8.51 6.22
C PHE A 29 11.90 -8.11 7.57
N LEU A 30 10.64 -8.53 7.84
CA LEU A 30 10.01 -8.36 9.15
C LEU A 30 10.83 -9.07 10.24
N SER A 31 11.18 -10.34 10.02
CA SER A 31 11.95 -11.13 10.99
C SER A 31 13.28 -10.46 11.32
N TYR A 32 14.02 -10.05 10.29
CA TYR A 32 15.29 -9.34 10.44
C TYR A 32 15.11 -8.06 11.27
N ARG A 33 14.05 -7.28 11.00
CA ARG A 33 13.77 -6.06 11.75
C ARG A 33 13.34 -6.34 13.18
N VAL A 34 12.54 -7.34 13.44
CA VAL A 34 12.14 -7.69 14.81
C VAL A 34 13.38 -7.97 15.66
N ASP A 35 14.35 -8.71 15.11
CA ASP A 35 15.60 -9.02 15.80
C ASP A 35 16.47 -7.77 15.99
N GLN A 36 16.61 -6.95 14.94
CA GLN A 36 17.38 -5.70 14.99
C GLN A 36 16.86 -4.73 16.07
N PHE A 37 15.54 -4.69 16.26
CA PHE A 37 14.87 -3.79 17.20
C PHE A 37 14.51 -4.46 18.53
N ARG A 38 14.88 -5.74 18.72
CA ARG A 38 14.52 -6.56 19.89
C ARG A 38 13.03 -6.47 20.25
N ARG A 39 12.17 -6.50 19.22
CA ARG A 39 10.71 -6.49 19.40
C ARG A 39 10.19 -7.89 19.65
N ASP A 40 8.98 -7.97 20.20
CA ASP A 40 8.27 -9.22 20.34
C ASP A 40 7.90 -9.80 18.95
N ARG A 41 8.45 -10.97 18.63
CA ARG A 41 8.19 -11.69 17.37
C ARG A 41 6.71 -12.08 17.26
N GLN A 42 6.10 -12.56 18.33
CA GLN A 42 4.71 -12.99 18.30
C GLN A 42 3.79 -11.80 17.97
N ILE A 43 4.02 -10.63 18.58
CA ILE A 43 3.24 -9.42 18.27
C ILE A 43 3.44 -8.99 16.81
N ALA A 44 4.68 -8.96 16.33
CA ALA A 44 4.99 -8.55 14.96
C ALA A 44 4.34 -9.47 13.92
N PHE A 45 4.50 -10.78 14.05
CA PHE A 45 3.91 -11.74 13.11
C PHE A 45 2.39 -11.82 13.22
N ASN A 46 1.82 -11.68 14.41
CA ASN A 46 0.36 -11.57 14.57
C ASN A 46 -0.19 -10.33 13.87
N LEU A 47 0.46 -9.17 14.02
CA LEU A 47 0.07 -7.95 13.31
C LEU A 47 0.16 -8.12 11.80
N ALA A 48 1.25 -8.71 11.30
CA ALA A 48 1.40 -8.98 9.87
C ALA A 48 0.29 -9.89 9.33
N LEU A 49 -0.04 -10.96 10.07
CA LEU A 49 -1.11 -11.89 9.73
C LEU A 49 -2.48 -11.21 9.76
N ILE A 50 -2.78 -10.42 10.79
CA ILE A 50 -4.03 -9.68 10.92
C ILE A 50 -4.20 -8.68 9.78
N LEU A 51 -3.14 -7.94 9.44
CA LEU A 51 -3.15 -6.99 8.32
C LEU A 51 -3.36 -7.71 6.99
N MET A 52 -2.72 -8.87 6.80
CA MET A 52 -2.88 -9.68 5.58
C MET A 52 -4.32 -10.21 5.44
N ILE A 53 -4.86 -10.83 6.49
CA ILE A 53 -6.21 -11.39 6.49
C ILE A 53 -7.25 -10.27 6.35
N GLY A 54 -7.13 -9.20 7.13
CA GLY A 54 -8.02 -8.04 7.07
C GLY A 54 -7.97 -7.37 5.70
N GLY A 55 -6.77 -7.23 5.12
CA GLY A 55 -6.59 -6.68 3.78
C GLY A 55 -7.25 -7.52 2.70
N PHE A 56 -7.07 -8.84 2.78
CA PHE A 56 -7.66 -9.79 1.84
C PHE A 56 -9.18 -9.81 1.91
N ILE A 57 -9.73 -9.97 3.12
CA ILE A 57 -11.18 -9.98 3.36
C ILE A 57 -11.79 -8.64 2.96
N GLY A 58 -11.24 -7.52 3.46
CA GLY A 58 -11.76 -6.20 3.16
C GLY A 58 -11.73 -5.87 1.67
N GLY A 59 -10.64 -6.23 0.99
CA GLY A 59 -10.52 -6.00 -0.45
C GLY A 59 -11.55 -6.79 -1.25
N ARG A 60 -11.82 -8.04 -0.85
CA ARG A 60 -12.86 -8.87 -1.47
C ARG A 60 -14.26 -8.34 -1.20
N LEU A 61 -14.58 -8.03 0.05
CA LEU A 61 -15.91 -7.55 0.43
C LEU A 61 -16.24 -6.24 -0.29
N LEU A 62 -15.30 -5.29 -0.37
CA LEU A 62 -15.58 -4.04 -1.07
C LEU A 62 -15.77 -4.25 -2.57
N HIS A 63 -15.02 -5.15 -3.21
CA HIS A 63 -15.28 -5.52 -4.61
C HIS A 63 -16.71 -6.08 -4.78
N VAL A 64 -17.08 -7.02 -3.91
CA VAL A 64 -18.39 -7.69 -3.95
C VAL A 64 -19.55 -6.73 -3.73
N PHE A 65 -19.48 -5.87 -2.72
CA PHE A 65 -20.61 -5.01 -2.34
C PHE A 65 -20.64 -3.67 -3.09
N TYR A 66 -19.49 -3.14 -3.53
CA TYR A 66 -19.42 -1.82 -4.13
C TYR A 66 -19.25 -1.84 -5.65
N GLU A 67 -18.39 -2.71 -6.19
CA GLU A 67 -18.14 -2.74 -7.64
C GLU A 67 -19.15 -3.63 -8.38
N GLU A 68 -19.45 -4.82 -7.86
CA GLU A 68 -20.13 -5.88 -8.62
C GLU A 68 -21.31 -6.52 -7.87
N TRP A 69 -22.06 -5.74 -7.08
CA TRP A 69 -23.14 -6.27 -6.23
C TRP A 69 -24.16 -7.13 -6.99
N LEU A 70 -24.63 -6.66 -8.15
CA LEU A 70 -25.65 -7.37 -8.93
C LEU A 70 -25.16 -8.75 -9.40
N TYR A 71 -23.88 -8.86 -9.76
CA TYR A 71 -23.26 -10.12 -10.18
C TYR A 71 -23.20 -11.13 -9.03
N TYR A 72 -22.78 -10.70 -7.84
CA TYR A 72 -22.69 -11.58 -6.67
C TYR A 72 -24.04 -11.85 -6.00
N ALA A 73 -25.01 -10.95 -6.12
CA ALA A 73 -26.37 -11.18 -5.65
C ALA A 73 -27.09 -12.26 -6.46
N ALA A 74 -26.76 -12.41 -7.75
CA ALA A 74 -27.30 -13.45 -8.61
C ALA A 74 -26.79 -14.86 -8.25
N ASP A 75 -25.53 -14.99 -7.83
CA ASP A 75 -24.98 -16.23 -7.28
C ASP A 75 -24.01 -15.95 -6.11
N PRO A 76 -24.49 -15.98 -4.87
CA PRO A 76 -23.68 -15.69 -3.68
C PRO A 76 -22.48 -16.62 -3.49
N LYS A 77 -22.47 -17.82 -4.10
CA LYS A 77 -21.34 -18.75 -3.99
C LYS A 77 -20.08 -18.18 -4.64
N LEU A 78 -20.23 -17.31 -5.65
CA LEU A 78 -19.13 -16.66 -6.36
C LEU A 78 -18.32 -15.72 -5.45
N ILE A 79 -18.88 -15.27 -4.32
CA ILE A 79 -18.16 -14.44 -3.34
C ILE A 79 -16.93 -15.18 -2.83
N LEU A 80 -17.01 -16.50 -2.63
CA LEU A 80 -15.94 -17.35 -2.12
C LEU A 80 -14.88 -17.67 -3.18
N TYR A 81 -15.16 -17.44 -4.47
CA TYR A 81 -14.24 -17.77 -5.56
C TYR A 81 -13.20 -16.67 -5.76
N PHE A 82 -12.45 -16.39 -4.70
CA PHE A 82 -11.44 -15.32 -4.67
C PHE A 82 -10.26 -15.56 -5.62
N TRP A 83 -10.07 -16.81 -6.08
CA TRP A 83 -9.08 -17.16 -7.11
C TRP A 83 -9.43 -16.60 -8.50
N ASN A 84 -10.68 -16.19 -8.72
CA ASN A 84 -11.09 -15.49 -9.95
C ASN A 84 -10.67 -14.00 -9.94
N GLY A 85 -9.99 -13.54 -8.89
CA GLY A 85 -9.60 -12.14 -8.73
C GLY A 85 -10.72 -11.29 -8.14
N GLY A 86 -10.63 -9.97 -8.31
CA GLY A 86 -11.60 -9.01 -7.78
C GLY A 86 -11.31 -8.61 -6.33
N PHE A 87 -10.46 -7.58 -6.19
CA PHE A 87 -10.07 -7.00 -4.90
C PHE A 87 -9.92 -5.49 -5.04
N VAL A 88 -10.53 -4.74 -4.12
CA VAL A 88 -10.39 -3.29 -4.06
C VAL A 88 -9.42 -2.89 -2.96
N TYR A 89 -8.36 -2.17 -3.33
CA TYR A 89 -7.34 -1.69 -2.39
C TYR A 89 -7.94 -0.96 -1.16
N TYR A 90 -8.91 -0.08 -1.39
CA TYR A 90 -9.57 0.69 -0.32
C TYR A 90 -10.27 -0.21 0.69
N GLY A 91 -10.88 -1.30 0.24
CA GLY A 91 -11.55 -2.26 1.11
C GLY A 91 -10.56 -2.94 2.04
N GLY A 92 -9.40 -3.31 1.50
CA GLY A 92 -8.33 -3.90 2.30
C GLY A 92 -7.85 -2.94 3.39
N PHE A 93 -7.64 -1.67 3.06
CA PHE A 93 -7.25 -0.66 4.05
C PHE A 93 -8.33 -0.44 5.12
N LEU A 94 -9.59 -0.31 4.71
CA LEU A 94 -10.73 -0.06 5.61
C LEU A 94 -10.94 -1.15 6.66
N VAL A 95 -10.58 -2.39 6.36
CA VAL A 95 -10.66 -3.49 7.32
C VAL A 95 -9.35 -3.67 8.06
N ALA A 96 -8.21 -3.72 7.37
CA ALA A 96 -6.91 -4.00 7.98
C ALA A 96 -6.52 -2.96 9.05
N TRP A 97 -6.78 -1.67 8.81
CA TRP A 97 -6.37 -0.60 9.72
C TRP A 97 -7.12 -0.66 11.07
N PRO A 98 -8.47 -0.68 11.12
CA PRO A 98 -9.19 -0.86 12.38
C PRO A 98 -8.84 -2.17 13.09
N THR A 99 -8.68 -3.29 12.37
CA THR A 99 -8.37 -4.57 13.02
C THR A 99 -6.98 -4.55 13.68
N ALA A 100 -5.97 -3.96 13.03
CA ALA A 100 -4.65 -3.79 13.65
C ALA A 100 -4.70 -2.85 14.86
N TRP A 101 -5.50 -1.77 14.79
CA TRP A 101 -5.73 -0.87 15.91
C TRP A 101 -6.39 -1.59 17.10
N ILE A 102 -7.48 -2.33 16.85
CA ILE A 102 -8.19 -3.13 17.87
C ILE A 102 -7.24 -4.14 18.51
N TYR A 103 -6.44 -4.86 17.72
CA TYR A 103 -5.45 -5.80 18.25
C TYR A 103 -4.45 -5.12 19.18
N CYS A 104 -3.92 -3.94 18.79
CA CYS A 104 -3.01 -3.18 19.63
C CYS A 104 -3.67 -2.76 20.96
N ARG A 105 -4.96 -2.38 20.93
CA ARG A 105 -5.73 -2.03 22.13
C ARG A 105 -5.93 -3.24 23.04
N ILE A 106 -6.28 -4.40 22.48
CA ILE A 106 -6.45 -5.66 23.24
C ILE A 106 -5.14 -6.06 23.91
N LYS A 107 -4.01 -5.97 23.18
CA LYS A 107 -2.68 -6.29 23.70
C LYS A 107 -2.06 -5.17 24.54
N LYS A 108 -2.76 -4.05 24.76
CA LYS A 108 -2.30 -2.89 25.54
C LYS A 108 -0.94 -2.34 25.06
N ILE A 109 -0.71 -2.38 23.75
CA ILE A 109 0.50 -1.88 23.09
C ILE A 109 0.20 -0.61 22.29
N SER A 110 1.22 0.22 22.06
CA SER A 110 1.07 1.47 21.32
C SER A 110 0.91 1.20 19.82
N PHE A 111 -0.27 1.49 19.28
CA PHE A 111 -0.54 1.40 17.84
C PHE A 111 0.39 2.30 17.02
N SER A 112 0.63 3.54 17.46
CA SER A 112 1.50 4.49 16.75
C SER A 112 2.94 3.98 16.66
N ASP A 113 3.44 3.37 17.75
CA ASP A 113 4.78 2.79 17.79
C ASP A 113 4.92 1.63 16.78
N TRP A 114 3.95 0.71 16.76
CA TRP A 114 3.92 -0.37 15.79
C TRP A 114 3.69 0.12 14.35
N ALA A 115 2.86 1.13 14.13
CA ALA A 115 2.67 1.75 12.82
C ALA A 115 4.00 2.33 12.29
N ASN A 116 4.75 3.05 13.13
CA ASN A 116 6.07 3.56 12.76
C ASN A 116 7.05 2.40 12.47
N PHE A 117 7.04 1.33 13.28
CA PHE A 117 7.89 0.16 13.04
C PHE A 117 7.63 -0.54 11.70
N PHE A 118 6.35 -0.69 11.33
CA PHE A 118 5.93 -1.30 10.07
C PHE A 118 6.09 -0.38 8.86
N THR A 119 6.36 0.92 9.06
CA THR A 119 6.34 1.90 7.96
C THR A 119 7.28 1.56 6.79
N PRO A 120 8.55 1.17 7.00
CA PRO A 120 9.40 0.74 5.89
C PRO A 120 8.87 -0.52 5.20
N LEU A 121 8.26 -1.45 5.94
CA LEU A 121 7.62 -2.62 5.33
C LEU A 121 6.44 -2.22 4.44
N ILE A 122 5.66 -1.22 4.84
CA ILE A 122 4.53 -0.73 4.04
C ILE A 122 5.04 -0.13 2.73
N SER A 123 6.06 0.73 2.76
CA SER A 123 6.61 1.29 1.51
C SER A 123 7.19 0.20 0.60
N LEU A 124 7.93 -0.75 1.16
CA LEU A 124 8.45 -1.88 0.40
C LEU A 124 7.34 -2.77 -0.18
N SER A 125 6.25 -3.01 0.56
CA SER A 125 5.12 -3.81 0.07
C SER A 125 4.41 -3.12 -1.10
N HIS A 126 4.28 -1.79 -1.05
CA HIS A 126 3.75 -1.01 -2.17
C HIS A 126 4.65 -1.10 -3.41
N ALA A 127 5.97 -1.01 -3.25
CA ALA A 127 6.92 -1.19 -4.36
C ALA A 127 6.79 -2.57 -5.00
N LEU A 128 6.83 -3.64 -4.19
CA LEU A 128 6.73 -5.02 -4.65
C LEU A 128 5.38 -5.31 -5.32
N GLY A 129 4.28 -4.76 -4.79
CA GLY A 129 2.97 -4.85 -5.42
C GLY A 129 2.93 -4.24 -6.82
N ARG A 130 3.65 -3.13 -7.04
CA ARG A 130 3.78 -2.50 -8.37
C ARG A 130 4.67 -3.29 -9.33
N ILE A 131 5.70 -3.96 -8.81
CA ILE A 131 6.47 -4.94 -9.60
C ILE A 131 5.55 -6.09 -10.05
N GLY A 132 4.63 -6.55 -9.19
CA GLY A 132 3.55 -7.46 -9.58
C GLY A 132 2.72 -6.94 -10.76
N CYS A 133 2.30 -5.67 -10.73
CA CYS A 133 1.57 -5.06 -11.85
C CYS A 133 2.39 -5.05 -13.15
N ILE A 134 3.70 -4.74 -13.06
CA ILE A 134 4.61 -4.71 -14.21
C ILE A 134 4.71 -6.09 -14.88
N LEU A 135 4.90 -7.15 -14.06
CA LEU A 135 5.07 -8.52 -14.56
C LEU A 135 3.79 -9.07 -15.20
N THR A 136 2.63 -8.76 -14.59
CA THR A 136 1.31 -9.12 -15.11
C THR A 136 0.92 -8.28 -16.33
N GLY A 137 1.48 -7.09 -16.49
CA GLY A 137 1.18 -6.22 -17.61
C GLY A 137 -0.09 -5.40 -17.45
N CYS A 138 -0.38 -4.96 -16.23
CA CYS A 138 -1.55 -4.14 -15.93
C CYS A 138 -1.17 -2.74 -15.46
N CYS A 139 -2.16 -1.84 -15.39
CA CYS A 139 -2.00 -0.48 -14.87
C CYS A 139 -1.04 0.39 -15.71
N PHE A 140 -1.20 0.43 -17.03
CA PHE A 140 -0.53 1.42 -17.86
C PHE A 140 -1.17 2.80 -17.72
N GLY A 141 -0.38 3.82 -18.02
CA GLY A 141 -0.88 5.18 -18.12
C GLY A 141 -1.43 5.53 -19.51
N GLN A 142 -1.59 6.83 -19.71
CA GLN A 142 -2.02 7.43 -20.96
C GLN A 142 -0.96 7.21 -22.04
N PHE A 143 -1.38 7.32 -23.30
CA PHE A 143 -0.45 7.26 -24.43
C PHE A 143 0.59 8.38 -24.35
N CYS A 144 1.84 8.05 -24.65
CA CYS A 144 2.92 9.03 -24.74
C CYS A 144 4.04 8.56 -25.65
N GLU A 145 4.73 9.53 -26.25
CA GLU A 145 5.85 9.32 -27.18
C GLU A 145 7.22 9.43 -26.49
N LEU A 146 7.26 9.27 -25.16
CA LEU A 146 8.49 9.36 -24.38
C LEU A 146 9.43 8.18 -24.71
N PRO A 147 10.76 8.38 -24.69
CA PRO A 147 11.72 7.34 -25.07
C PRO A 147 11.77 6.15 -24.09
N TRP A 148 11.25 6.31 -22.87
CA TRP A 148 11.07 5.24 -21.87
C TRP A 148 9.62 4.76 -21.75
N SER A 149 8.75 5.10 -22.71
CA SER A 149 7.39 4.57 -22.76
C SER A 149 7.41 3.05 -22.87
N VAL A 150 6.41 2.39 -22.26
CA VAL A 150 6.24 0.94 -22.39
C VAL A 150 4.95 0.72 -23.16
N ALA A 151 5.08 0.11 -24.35
CA ALA A 151 3.97 -0.05 -25.30
C ALA A 151 3.28 1.29 -25.66
N GLY A 152 4.08 2.36 -25.86
CA GLY A 152 3.59 3.69 -26.24
C GLY A 152 2.79 4.41 -25.16
N ARG A 153 2.94 4.00 -23.89
CA ARG A 153 2.20 4.54 -22.75
C ARG A 153 3.13 4.91 -21.60
N HIS A 154 2.68 5.81 -20.74
CA HIS A 154 3.35 6.12 -19.49
C HIS A 154 3.47 4.86 -18.62
N PRO A 155 4.69 4.42 -18.24
CA PRO A 155 4.89 3.27 -17.38
C PRO A 155 4.59 3.59 -15.90
N THR A 156 3.33 3.94 -15.59
CA THR A 156 2.94 4.43 -14.25
C THR A 156 3.21 3.41 -13.13
N ALA A 157 3.14 2.11 -13.43
CA ALA A 157 3.54 1.07 -12.48
C ALA A 157 5.03 1.14 -12.11
N TRP A 158 5.92 1.46 -13.07
CA TRP A 158 7.35 1.69 -12.81
C TRP A 158 7.57 2.96 -12.00
N TYR A 159 6.87 4.06 -12.33
CA TYR A 159 6.96 5.30 -11.57
C TYR A 159 6.61 5.09 -10.09
N LEU A 160 5.55 4.32 -9.82
CA LEU A 160 5.15 3.98 -8.46
C LEU A 160 6.12 3.02 -7.78
N ALA A 161 6.60 1.99 -8.49
CA ALA A 161 7.56 1.04 -7.92
C ALA A 161 8.87 1.73 -7.51
N ILE A 162 9.46 2.50 -8.42
CA ILE A 162 10.71 3.23 -8.19
C ILE A 162 10.51 4.30 -7.11
N GLY A 163 9.43 5.07 -7.19
CA GLY A 163 9.11 6.08 -6.19
C GLY A 163 8.97 5.49 -4.78
N GLU A 164 8.29 4.35 -4.63
CA GLU A 164 8.20 3.65 -3.35
C GLU A 164 9.53 3.08 -2.86
N LEU A 165 10.40 2.58 -3.75
CA LEU A 165 11.75 2.15 -3.37
C LEU A 165 12.61 3.33 -2.89
N ILE A 166 12.47 4.50 -3.52
CA ILE A 166 13.14 5.73 -3.07
C ILE A 166 12.60 6.15 -1.69
N ILE A 167 11.28 6.15 -1.51
CA ILE A 167 10.65 6.45 -0.22
C ILE A 167 11.12 5.47 0.85
N PHE A 168 11.13 4.17 0.56
CA PHE A 168 11.67 3.14 1.43
C PHE A 168 13.13 3.42 1.83
N ALA A 169 14.00 3.75 0.88
CA ALA A 169 15.39 4.10 1.16
C ALA A 169 15.50 5.34 2.06
N VAL A 170 14.68 6.37 1.81
CA VAL A 170 14.60 7.58 2.65
C VAL A 170 14.16 7.23 4.07
N LEU A 171 13.14 6.38 4.23
CA LEU A 171 12.64 5.95 5.54
C LEU A 171 13.73 5.18 6.32
N MET A 172 14.41 4.24 5.67
CA MET A 172 15.52 3.47 6.26
C MET A 172 16.67 4.40 6.67
N PHE A 173 16.99 5.40 5.84
CA PHE A 173 17.99 6.42 6.16
C PHE A 173 17.58 7.26 7.39
N LEU A 174 16.33 7.71 7.45
CA LEU A 174 15.82 8.49 8.59
C LEU A 174 15.84 7.68 9.89
N GLU A 175 15.51 6.39 9.82
CA GLU A 175 15.63 5.48 10.97
C GLU A 175 17.07 5.31 11.43
N LYS A 176 18.01 5.06 10.50
CA LYS A 176 19.43 4.93 10.81
C LYS A 176 19.96 6.21 11.47
N LYS A 177 19.68 7.36 10.87
CA LYS A 177 20.10 8.67 11.40
C LYS A 177 19.53 8.94 12.79
N SER A 178 18.27 8.58 13.05
CA SER A 178 17.64 8.72 14.37
C SER A 178 18.32 7.86 15.43
N ARG A 179 18.70 6.63 15.07
CA ARG A 179 19.44 5.72 15.96
C ARG A 179 20.80 6.27 16.33
N GLU A 180 21.54 6.76 15.35
CA GLU A 180 22.89 7.29 15.55
C GLU A 180 22.91 8.61 16.33
N HIS A 181 22.04 9.56 15.95
CA HIS A 181 22.12 10.94 16.48
C HIS A 181 21.27 11.15 17.72
N LYS A 182 20.08 10.55 17.78
CA LYS A 182 19.10 10.80 18.87
C LYS A 182 19.02 9.65 19.87
N LYS A 183 19.73 8.54 19.62
CA LYS A 183 19.61 7.28 20.37
C LYS A 183 18.17 6.77 20.46
N VAL A 184 17.30 7.18 19.53
CA VAL A 184 15.91 6.72 19.44
C VAL A 184 15.82 5.67 18.34
N ALA A 185 15.36 4.47 18.71
CA ALA A 185 15.26 3.33 17.81
C ALA A 185 14.42 3.64 16.56
N ILE A 186 13.19 4.14 16.75
CA ILE A 186 12.26 4.44 15.67
C ILE A 186 11.88 5.92 15.74
N PRO A 187 12.07 6.71 14.66
CA PRO A 187 11.64 8.09 14.62
C PRO A 187 10.12 8.19 14.84
N GLU A 188 9.71 9.13 15.69
CA GLU A 188 8.30 9.49 15.78
C GLU A 188 7.77 10.01 14.44
N LEU A 189 6.48 9.75 14.19
CA LEU A 189 5.75 10.16 13.00
C LEU A 189 6.34 9.62 11.69
N LEU A 190 7.13 8.54 11.74
CA LEU A 190 7.67 7.91 10.53
C LEU A 190 6.54 7.48 9.59
N PHE A 191 5.45 6.94 10.14
CA PHE A 191 4.25 6.60 9.39
C PHE A 191 3.66 7.81 8.64
N PHE A 192 3.56 8.97 9.29
CA PHE A 192 3.03 10.18 8.64
C PHE A 192 3.99 10.76 7.59
N LYS A 193 5.31 10.57 7.75
CA LYS A 193 6.29 10.92 6.69
C LYS A 193 6.09 10.05 5.46
N TRP A 194 5.94 8.74 5.66
CA TRP A 194 5.60 7.84 4.56
C TRP A 194 4.27 8.23 3.94
N LEU A 195 3.22 8.46 4.75
CA LEU A 195 1.90 8.81 4.26
C LEU A 195 1.91 10.06 3.37
N PHE A 196 2.66 11.09 3.79
CA PHE A 196 2.85 12.30 3.00
C PHE A 196 3.57 12.03 1.68
N LEU A 197 4.71 11.34 1.73
CA LEU A 197 5.52 11.05 0.53
C LEU A 197 4.79 10.11 -0.45
N HIS A 198 4.10 9.09 0.07
CA HIS A 198 3.27 8.17 -0.69
C HIS A 198 2.12 8.93 -1.37
N ALA A 199 1.40 9.76 -0.62
CA ALA A 199 0.30 10.56 -1.17
C ALA A 199 0.80 11.55 -2.22
N LEU A 200 1.95 12.18 -2.02
CA LEU A 200 2.58 13.07 -3.02
C LEU A 200 2.96 12.29 -4.29
N LEU A 201 3.63 11.14 -4.15
CA LEU A 201 3.97 10.28 -5.29
C LEU A 201 2.72 9.83 -6.05
N ARG A 202 1.68 9.37 -5.33
CA ARG A 202 0.42 8.96 -5.93
C ARG A 202 -0.28 10.12 -6.64
N TYR A 203 -0.29 11.30 -6.04
CA TYR A 203 -0.86 12.51 -6.63
C TYR A 203 -0.19 12.86 -7.97
N ILE A 204 1.15 12.84 -8.02
CA ILE A 204 1.93 13.10 -9.24
C ILE A 204 1.66 12.03 -10.30
N VAL A 205 1.71 10.75 -9.93
CA VAL A 205 1.52 9.68 -10.93
C VAL A 205 0.09 9.64 -11.48
N GLU A 206 -0.90 10.07 -10.71
CA GLU A 206 -2.30 10.07 -11.14
C GLU A 206 -2.54 10.93 -12.39
N PHE A 207 -1.75 11.98 -12.63
CA PHE A 207 -1.85 12.79 -13.85
C PHE A 207 -1.57 12.00 -15.14
N TYR A 208 -0.80 10.92 -15.04
CA TYR A 208 -0.39 10.11 -16.19
C TYR A 208 -1.25 8.85 -16.35
N ARG A 209 -2.28 8.65 -15.51
CA ARG A 209 -3.11 7.43 -15.54
C ARG A 209 -4.27 7.56 -16.53
N ASP A 210 -4.68 6.41 -17.07
CA ASP A 210 -5.69 6.29 -18.14
C ASP A 210 -6.94 5.50 -17.71
N ASP A 211 -7.10 5.23 -16.41
CA ASP A 211 -8.21 4.43 -15.90
C ASP A 211 -9.34 5.29 -15.30
N PHE A 212 -10.59 4.95 -15.64
CA PHE A 212 -11.77 5.58 -15.06
C PHE A 212 -11.88 5.22 -13.57
N ARG A 213 -11.86 6.25 -12.70
CA ARG A 213 -11.77 6.11 -11.23
C ARG A 213 -12.99 6.65 -10.49
N GLY A 214 -14.14 6.71 -11.16
CA GLY A 214 -15.36 7.34 -10.68
C GLY A 214 -15.48 8.81 -11.06
N ARG A 215 -16.49 9.50 -10.53
CA ARG A 215 -16.77 10.91 -10.87
C ARG A 215 -15.62 11.83 -10.43
N SER A 216 -15.19 12.72 -11.30
CA SER A 216 -14.22 13.77 -10.94
C SER A 216 -14.84 14.74 -9.93
N VAL A 217 -14.07 15.14 -8.93
CA VAL A 217 -14.47 16.12 -7.91
C VAL A 217 -14.18 17.52 -8.44
N PRO A 218 -15.18 18.41 -8.57
CA PRO A 218 -14.95 19.78 -8.99
C PRO A 218 -14.19 20.53 -7.89
N ILE A 219 -13.16 21.26 -8.28
CA ILE A 219 -12.50 22.26 -7.44
C ILE A 219 -13.10 23.61 -7.83
N PHE A 220 -13.70 24.30 -6.85
CA PHE A 220 -14.31 25.62 -7.01
C PHE A 220 -13.52 26.54 -7.96
N GLY A 221 -13.96 26.64 -9.22
CA GLY A 221 -13.39 27.51 -10.25
C GLY A 221 -12.02 27.11 -10.83
N LEU A 222 -11.41 25.98 -10.43
CA LEU A 222 -10.04 25.59 -10.83
C LEU A 222 -9.97 24.29 -11.65
N GLY A 223 -11.12 23.73 -12.04
CA GLY A 223 -11.22 22.48 -12.81
C GLY A 223 -11.72 21.31 -11.98
N SER A 224 -11.46 20.08 -12.41
CA SER A 224 -11.84 18.86 -11.69
C SER A 224 -10.63 17.97 -11.44
N ILE A 225 -10.61 17.29 -10.29
CA ILE A 225 -9.57 16.32 -9.91
C ILE A 225 -10.18 14.94 -9.72
N SER A 226 -9.35 13.89 -9.84
CA SER A 226 -9.81 12.53 -9.54
C SER A 226 -10.09 12.35 -8.04
N ILE A 227 -10.95 11.41 -7.69
CA ILE A 227 -11.21 11.03 -6.28
C ILE A 227 -9.91 10.60 -5.60
N SER A 228 -9.03 9.89 -6.33
CA SER A 228 -7.70 9.52 -5.84
C SER A 228 -6.85 10.74 -5.49
N GLN A 229 -6.84 11.78 -6.34
CA GLN A 229 -6.10 13.03 -6.10
C GLN A 229 -6.66 13.77 -4.88
N ALA A 230 -7.98 13.88 -4.76
CA ALA A 230 -8.63 14.48 -3.61
C ALA A 230 -8.26 13.76 -2.30
N LEU A 231 -8.28 12.42 -2.33
CA LEU A 231 -7.85 11.62 -1.19
C LEU A 231 -6.37 11.82 -0.87
N CYS A 232 -5.48 11.89 -1.87
CA CYS A 232 -4.06 12.16 -1.65
C CYS A 232 -3.85 13.54 -0.99
N LEU A 233 -4.56 14.57 -1.43
CA LEU A 233 -4.53 15.90 -0.80
C LEU A 233 -4.96 15.82 0.67
N LEU A 234 -6.06 15.13 0.97
CA LEU A 234 -6.52 14.93 2.34
C LEU A 234 -5.46 14.22 3.21
N LEU A 235 -4.85 13.15 2.71
CA LEU A 235 -3.81 12.40 3.42
C LEU A 235 -2.54 13.24 3.66
N MET A 236 -2.18 14.11 2.71
CA MET A 236 -1.09 15.07 2.90
C MET A 236 -1.43 16.08 4.01
N LEU A 237 -2.65 16.64 4.02
CA LEU A 237 -3.10 17.57 5.06
C LEU A 237 -3.14 16.91 6.45
N ILE A 238 -3.62 15.67 6.55
CA ILE A 238 -3.60 14.90 7.80
C ILE A 238 -2.16 14.73 8.30
N SER A 239 -1.23 14.42 7.40
CA SER A 239 0.19 14.24 7.72
C SER A 239 0.83 15.56 8.20
N LEU A 240 0.53 16.67 7.53
CA LEU A 240 0.97 18.01 7.94
C LEU A 240 0.40 18.37 9.32
N GLY A 241 -0.89 18.13 9.56
CA GLY A 241 -1.53 18.36 10.85
C GLY A 241 -0.88 17.58 11.99
N ALA A 242 -0.46 16.34 11.73
CA ALA A 242 0.30 15.53 12.69
C ALA A 242 1.67 16.15 13.01
N PHE A 243 2.35 16.73 12.01
CA PHE A 243 3.63 17.43 12.22
C PHE A 243 3.46 18.71 13.05
N PHE A 244 2.41 19.49 12.81
CA PHE A 244 2.14 20.72 13.56
C PHE A 244 1.74 20.46 15.02
N ARG A 245 0.88 19.46 15.26
CA ARG A 245 0.47 19.06 16.63
C ARG A 245 1.65 18.66 17.51
N LYS A 246 2.71 18.11 16.93
CA LYS A 246 3.93 17.76 17.67
C LYS A 246 4.79 18.98 18.03
N LYS A 247 4.78 20.04 17.20
CA LYS A 247 5.56 21.26 17.47
C LYS A 247 4.95 22.12 18.57
N LEU A 248 3.65 21.98 18.82
CA LEU A 248 3.00 22.67 19.93
C LEU A 248 3.37 22.00 21.26
N PRO A 249 3.85 22.74 22.27
CA PRO A 249 4.06 22.17 23.60
C PRO A 249 2.73 21.63 24.11
N ARG A 250 2.74 20.38 24.60
CA ARG A 250 1.59 19.83 25.33
C ARG A 250 1.41 20.69 26.58
N ARG A 251 0.40 21.55 26.57
CA ARG A 251 -0.08 22.26 27.76
C ARG A 251 -0.70 21.26 28.74
#